data_AF-A0A3N5BG30-F1
#
_entry.id   AF-A0A3N5BG30-F1
#
_cell.length_a   1.000
_cell.length_b   1.000
_cell.length_c   1.000
_cell.angle_alpha   90.00
_cell.angle_beta   90.00
_cell.angle_gamma   90.00
#
_symmetry.space_group_name_H-M   'P 1'
#
loop_
_entity.id
_entity.type
_entity.pdbx_description
1 polymer ?
#
loop_
_entity_poly.entity_id
_entity_poly.type
_entity_poly.pdbx_seq_one_letter_code
_entity_poly.pdbx_strand_id
1 'polypeptide(L)' 'MATCEFYEKCPIYNRFKTEMLKNIYIRQYCSGDFTKCQRYQIRQKTGKPAPEDLLPDGKTLSKFHG' A
#
# COMPACT_ATOMS: atom_id res chain seq x y z
N MET A 1 13.35 9.34 -9.75
CA MET A 1 12.58 8.28 -9.06
C MET A 1 11.38 8.96 -8.44
N ALA A 2 10.17 8.58 -8.85
CA ALA A 2 8.97 9.23 -8.35
C ALA A 2 8.51 8.49 -7.10
N THR A 3 8.53 9.19 -5.96
CA THR A 3 8.08 8.66 -4.67
C THR A 3 6.59 8.96 -4.54
N CYS A 4 5.80 7.97 -4.10
CA CYS A 4 4.39 8.19 -3.79
C CYS A 4 4.22 9.37 -2.82
N GLU A 5 3.37 10.35 -3.16
CA GLU A 5 3.09 11.54 -2.33
C GLU A 5 2.57 11.18 -0.93
N PHE A 6 1.93 10.02 -0.79
CA PHE A 6 1.39 9.54 0.47
C PHE A 6 2.35 8.64 1.24
N TYR A 7 3.60 8.49 0.78
CA TYR A 7 4.58 7.59 1.37
C TYR A 7 4.61 7.73 2.89
N GLU A 8 4.95 8.89 3.42
CA GLU A 8 5.12 9.11 4.87
C GLU A 8 3.83 8.92 5.68
N LYS A 9 2.66 9.12 5.05
CA LYS A 9 1.34 9.08 5.70
C LYS A 9 0.54 7.82 5.36
N CYS A 10 1.15 6.81 4.75
CA CYS A 10 0.44 5.61 4.32
C CYS A 10 0.30 4.62 5.49
N PRO A 11 -0.93 4.32 5.96
CA PRO A 11 -1.10 3.51 7.17
C PRO A 11 -0.75 2.02 6.98
N ILE A 12 -0.49 1.58 5.74
CA ILE A 12 -0.14 0.19 5.43
C ILE A 12 1.18 -0.25 6.08
N TYR A 13 2.10 0.68 6.35
CA TYR A 13 3.38 0.35 6.98
C TYR A 13 3.25 -0.19 8.38
N ASN A 14 2.19 0.20 9.10
CA ASN A 14 1.92 -0.27 10.45
C ASN A 14 1.27 -1.67 10.46
N ARG A 15 0.89 -2.21 9.30
CA ARG A 15 0.25 -3.53 9.17
C ARG A 15 1.23 -4.66 8.86
N PHE A 16 2.42 -4.33 8.37
CA PHE A 16 3.42 -5.35 8.06
C PHE A 16 4.04 -5.90 9.35
N LYS A 17 3.90 -7.20 9.57
CA LYS A 17 4.52 -7.90 10.71
C LYS A 17 6.04 -8.03 10.58
N THR A 18 6.56 -7.96 9.36
CA THR A 18 7.99 -8.10 9.08
C THR A 18 8.48 -6.97 8.20
N GLU A 19 9.70 -6.50 8.46
CA GLU A 19 10.35 -5.48 7.64
C GLU A 19 10.61 -5.96 6.21
N MET A 20 10.86 -7.26 6.02
CA MET A 20 11.06 -7.85 4.70
C MET A 20 9.82 -7.65 3.82
N LEU A 21 8.63 -7.98 4.32
CA LEU A 21 7.39 -7.82 3.56
C LEU A 21 7.12 -6.33 3.28
N LYS A 22 7.30 -5.47 4.28
CA LYS A 22 7.21 -4.01 4.15
C LYS A 22 8.11 -3.49 3.02
N ASN A 23 9.38 -3.91 3.00
CA ASN A 23 10.37 -3.47 2.02
C ASN A 23 10.05 -3.94 0.60
N ILE A 24 9.50 -5.15 0.43
CA ILE A 24 9.04 -5.65 -0.87
C ILE A 24 7.95 -4.71 -1.44
N TYR A 25 6.92 -4.42 -0.66
CA TYR A 25 5.85 -3.52 -1.10
C TYR A 25 6.33 -2.08 -1.34
N ILE A 26 7.20 -1.56 -0.49
CA ILE A 26 7.80 -0.23 -0.67
C ILE A 26 8.56 -0.18 -1.99
N ARG A 27 9.44 -1.14 -2.26
CA ARG A 27 10.22 -1.15 -3.51
C ARG A 27 9.35 -1.33 -4.74
N GLN A 28 8.35 -2.20 -4.68
CA GLN A 28 7.51 -2.53 -5.83
C GLN A 28 6.53 -1.40 -6.18
N TYR A 29 5.89 -0.79 -5.18
CA TYR A 29 4.84 0.19 -5.39
C TYR A 29 5.27 1.60 -5.03
N CYS A 30 5.82 1.83 -3.84
CA CYS A 30 6.05 3.18 -3.34
C CYS A 30 7.24 3.89 -3.99
N SER A 31 8.33 3.16 -4.20
CA SER A 31 9.55 3.61 -4.89
C SER A 31 9.63 3.11 -6.34
N GLY A 32 8.70 2.25 -6.74
CA GLY A 32 8.52 1.75 -8.09
C GLY A 32 7.38 2.47 -8.80
N ASP A 33 6.37 1.72 -9.21
CA ASP A 33 5.20 2.26 -9.91
C ASP A 33 4.01 2.41 -8.96
N PHE A 34 3.92 3.55 -8.29
CA PHE A 34 2.85 3.81 -7.32
C PHE A 34 1.49 3.99 -7.99
N THR A 35 1.43 4.24 -9.30
CA THR A 35 0.16 4.35 -10.02
C THR A 35 -0.59 3.02 -10.05
N LYS A 36 0.14 1.90 -9.95
CA LYS A 36 -0.42 0.54 -9.83
C LYS A 36 -0.86 0.18 -8.41
N CYS A 37 -0.53 0.98 -7.40
CA CYS A 37 -0.95 0.74 -6.03
C CYS A 37 -2.45 0.98 -5.89
N GLN A 38 -3.21 -0.06 -5.53
CA GLN A 38 -4.66 0.05 -5.34
C GLN A 38 -5.02 1.07 -4.24
N ARG A 39 -4.19 1.14 -3.20
CA ARG A 39 -4.37 2.14 -2.13
C ARG A 39 -4.19 3.58 -2.65
N TYR A 40 -3.25 3.81 -3.56
CA TYR A 40 -3.04 5.10 -4.19
C TYR A 40 -4.22 5.48 -5.08
N GLN A 41 -4.68 4.55 -5.91
CA GLN A 41 -5.82 4.77 -6.81
C GLN A 41 -7.10 5.11 -6.03
N ILE A 42 -7.39 4.42 -4.93
CA ILE A 42 -8.55 4.73 -4.08
C ILE A 42 -8.43 6.14 -3.51
N ARG A 43 -7.27 6.52 -3.00
CA ARG A 43 -7.07 7.83 -2.40
C ARG A 43 -7.20 8.95 -3.43
N GLN A 44 -6.65 8.76 -4.64
CA GLN A 44 -6.84 9.67 -5.77
C GLN A 44 -8.31 9.80 -6.19
N LYS A 45 -9.05 8.68 -6.26
CA LYS A 45 -10.45 8.67 -6.69
C LYS A 45 -11.42 9.23 -5.66
N THR A 46 -11.15 9.02 -4.37
CA THR A 46 -12.12 9.29 -3.30
C THR A 46 -11.70 10.45 -2.38
N GLY A 47 -10.43 10.88 -2.44
CA GLY A 47 -9.83 11.81 -1.47
C GLY A 47 -9.62 11.19 -0.07
N LYS A 48 -10.08 9.97 0.17
CA LYS A 48 -10.08 9.31 1.48
C LYS A 48 -8.97 8.26 1.58
N PRO A 49 -8.44 7.98 2.79
CA PRO A 49 -7.48 6.91 2.98
C PRO A 49 -8.10 5.56 2.59
N ALA A 50 -7.30 4.70 1.95
CA ALA A 50 -7.71 3.34 1.62
C ALA A 50 -7.94 2.49 2.88
N PRO A 51 -8.85 1.49 2.82
CA PRO A 51 -9.12 0.58 3.94
C PRO A 51 -7.85 -0.01 4.56
N GLU A 52 -7.88 -0.26 5.86
CA GLU A 52 -6.72 -0.75 6.59
C GLU A 52 -6.24 -2.13 6.12
N ASP A 53 -7.17 -3.01 5.75
CA ASP A 53 -6.87 -4.37 5.31
C ASP A 53 -6.45 -4.47 3.84
N LEU A 54 -6.58 -3.39 3.07
CA LEU A 54 -6.26 -3.40 1.65
C LEU A 54 -4.75 -3.28 1.42
N LEU A 55 -4.16 -4.30 0.79
CA LEU A 55 -2.77 -4.31 0.38
C LEU A 55 -2.55 -3.48 -0.90
N PRO A 56 -1.31 -3.03 -1.18
CA PRO A 56 -0.99 -2.30 -2.40
C PRO A 56 -1.32 -3.04 -3.70
N ASP A 57 -1.29 -4.39 -3.69
CA ASP A 57 -1.64 -5.23 -4.84
C ASP A 57 -3.14 -5.43 -5.04
N GLY A 58 -3.97 -4.94 -4.10
CA GLY A 58 -5.43 -5.09 -4.15
C GLY A 58 -6.00 -6.25 -3.34
N LYS A 59 -5.15 -7.10 -2.75
CA LYS A 59 -5.62 -8.16 -1.84
C LYS A 59 -6.04 -7.58 -0.48
N THR A 60 -6.93 -8.26 0.21
CA THR A 60 -7.33 -7.91 1.58
C THR A 60 -6.80 -8.93 2.59
N LEU A 61 -6.28 -8.45 3.72
CA LEU A 61 -5.74 -9.31 4.79
C LEU A 61 -6.78 -10.29 5.35
N SER A 62 -8.06 -9.90 5.35
CA SER A 62 -9.20 -10.70 5.80
C SER A 62 -9.46 -11.99 5.00
N LYS A 63 -8.78 -12.21 3.86
CA LYS A 63 -8.86 -13.45 3.08
C LYS A 63 -7.68 -14.42 3.26
N PHE A 64 -6.69 -14.10 4.09
CA PHE A 64 -5.61 -15.04 4.43
C PHE A 64 -5.98 -15.87 5.67
N HIS A 65 -7.04 -16.69 5.54
CA HIS A 65 -7.24 -17.88 6.35
C HIS A 65 -7.01 -19.06 5.39
N GLY A 66 -5.82 -19.64 5.45
CA GLY A 66 -5.40 -20.77 4.62
C GLY A 66 -4.10 -21.33 5.15
#